data_AF-A0A1X0P5B7-F1
#
_entry.id   AF-A0A1X0P5B7-F1
#
_cell.length_a   1.000
_cell.length_b   1.000
_cell.length_c   1.000
_cell.angle_alpha   90.00
_cell.angle_beta   90.00
_cell.angle_gamma   90.00
#
_symmetry.space_group_name_H-M   'P 1'
#
loop_
_entity.id
_entity.type
_entity.pdbx_description
1 polymer ?
#
loop_
_entity_poly.entity_id
_entity_poly.type
_entity_poly.pdbx_seq_one_letter_code
_entity_poly.pdbx_strand_id
1 'polypeptide(L)'
;MELDVVDENEVYTRAVQEAKWDILKGADVKVDWQQIQSRHPFFNDVVTDAGRQARQLASVMAATEFFIKQMLCCCENSWVSPKVDDEKKLKQWQGSLAVLLSLYASSSVPTRVRWEATVREHNSSSDAGIEPNLDFNGANIKEDEDEDDGSFVENQLKELISQCVAASRVWCRQLQNRGKSELAEKLRRAVSVMNAFVVPKTLEW
;
A
#
# COMPACT_ATOMS: atom_id res chain seq x y z
N MET A 1 4.81 65.47 -18.39
CA MET A 1 5.08 64.05 -18.14
C MET A 1 5.31 63.98 -16.64
N GLU A 2 4.24 63.72 -15.88
CA GLU A 2 4.30 63.63 -14.42
C GLU A 2 4.94 62.27 -14.09
N LEU A 3 6.10 62.30 -13.43
CA LEU A 3 6.75 61.11 -12.92
C LEU A 3 5.91 60.66 -11.71
N ASP A 4 5.25 59.51 -11.87
CA ASP A 4 4.53 58.82 -10.81
C ASP A 4 5.57 58.36 -9.77
N VAL A 5 5.82 59.22 -8.78
CA VAL A 5 6.74 58.93 -7.68
C VAL A 5 6.04 57.90 -6.81
N VAL A 6 6.32 56.63 -7.08
CA VAL A 6 5.85 55.50 -6.26
C VAL A 6 6.22 55.80 -4.82
N ASP A 7 5.20 55.88 -3.96
CA ASP A 7 5.35 56.20 -2.54
C ASP A 7 6.28 55.17 -1.89
N GLU A 8 7.42 55.62 -1.36
CA GLU A 8 8.40 54.77 -0.67
C GLU A 8 7.74 53.96 0.46
N ASN A 9 6.65 54.47 1.02
CA ASN A 9 5.87 53.82 2.04
C ASN A 9 5.10 52.58 1.51
N GLU A 10 4.64 52.62 0.24
CA GLU A 10 4.03 51.46 -0.43
C GLU A 10 5.07 50.36 -0.74
N VAL A 11 6.29 50.76 -1.12
CA VAL A 11 7.39 49.83 -1.37
C VAL A 11 7.80 49.13 -0.07
N TYR A 12 7.92 49.90 1.02
CA TYR A 12 8.28 49.36 2.33
C TYR A 12 7.20 48.42 2.89
N THR A 13 5.93 48.80 2.81
CA THR A 13 4.82 47.95 3.28
C THR A 13 4.70 46.64 2.50
N ARG A 14 4.94 46.68 1.18
CA ARG A 14 5.02 45.46 0.35
C ARG A 14 6.18 44.56 0.77
N ALA A 15 7.37 45.11 0.94
CA ALA A 15 8.56 44.35 1.37
C ALA A 15 8.36 43.69 2.75
N VAL A 16 7.72 44.38 3.69
CA VAL A 16 7.39 43.83 5.01
C VAL A 16 6.35 42.72 4.92
N GLN A 17 5.34 42.85 4.05
CA GLN A 17 4.37 41.78 3.84
C GLN A 17 5.00 40.55 3.17
N GLU A 18 5.86 40.73 2.18
CA GLU A 18 6.59 39.64 1.52
C GLU A 18 7.51 38.91 2.51
N ALA A 19 8.28 39.65 3.31
CA ALA A 19 9.12 39.06 4.37
C ALA A 19 8.28 38.30 5.41
N LYS A 20 7.11 38.84 5.80
CA LYS A 20 6.18 38.16 6.70
C LYS A 20 5.63 36.87 6.08
N TRP A 21 5.28 36.90 4.79
CA TRP A 21 4.85 35.71 4.06
C TRP A 21 5.95 34.67 3.98
N ASP A 22 7.20 35.06 3.77
CA ASP A 22 8.32 34.14 3.70
C ASP A 22 8.66 33.53 5.07
N ILE A 23 8.51 34.29 6.16
CA ILE A 23 8.62 33.75 7.53
C ILE A 23 7.46 32.78 7.82
N LEU A 24 6.23 33.13 7.44
CA LEU A 24 5.04 32.31 7.70
C LEU A 24 4.97 31.04 6.84
N LYS A 25 5.58 31.03 5.65
CA LYS A 25 5.70 29.83 4.81
C LYS A 25 6.57 28.74 5.46
N GLY A 26 7.41 29.10 6.45
CA GLY A 26 8.44 28.21 6.98
C GLY A 26 9.52 27.91 5.94
N ALA A 27 10.56 27.18 6.34
CA ALA A 27 11.47 26.62 5.35
C ALA A 27 10.76 25.49 4.58
N ASP A 28 11.26 25.16 3.40
CA ASP A 28 10.80 23.99 2.66
C ASP A 28 10.94 22.75 3.57
N VAL A 29 9.87 21.96 3.69
CA VAL A 29 9.83 20.70 4.47
C VAL A 29 11.05 19.83 4.20
N LYS A 30 11.55 19.85 2.95
CA LYS A 30 12.76 19.12 2.56
C LYS A 30 14.03 19.65 3.22
N VAL A 31 14.14 20.98 3.35
CA VAL A 31 15.27 21.66 4.01
C VAL A 31 15.22 21.42 5.51
N ASP A 32 14.04 21.54 6.13
CA ASP A 32 13.86 21.25 7.55
C ASP A 32 14.17 19.79 7.89
N TRP A 33 13.72 18.85 7.05
CA TRP A 33 14.07 17.44 7.21
C TRP A 33 15.57 17.19 7.12
N GLN A 34 16.27 17.81 6.16
CA GLN A 34 17.73 17.71 6.05
C GLN A 34 18.45 18.30 7.26
N GLN A 35 17.96 19.40 7.82
CA GLN A 35 18.51 19.99 9.04
C GLN A 35 18.31 19.06 10.25
N ILE A 36 17.13 18.46 10.39
CA ILE A 36 16.85 17.48 11.45
C ILE A 36 17.77 16.26 11.30
N GLN A 37 17.87 15.71 10.10
CA GLN A 37 18.72 14.54 9.81
C GLN A 37 20.21 14.81 10.08
N SER A 38 20.70 16.01 9.75
CA SER A 38 22.10 16.40 9.99
C SER A 38 22.40 16.65 11.48
N ARG A 39 21.43 17.15 12.25
CA ARG A 39 21.59 17.41 13.68
C ARG A 39 21.39 16.18 14.56
N HIS A 40 20.61 15.22 14.10
CA HIS A 40 20.17 14.07 14.89
C HIS A 40 20.42 12.76 14.11
N PRO A 41 21.56 12.09 14.35
CA PRO A 41 21.95 10.88 13.62
C PRO A 41 20.91 9.74 13.66
N PHE A 42 20.07 9.67 14.70
CA PHE A 42 19.02 8.66 14.82
C PHE A 42 18.02 8.69 13.64
N PHE A 43 17.77 9.86 13.03
CA PHE A 43 16.88 9.92 11.87
C PHE A 43 17.47 9.23 10.63
N ASN A 44 18.80 9.03 10.56
CA ASN A 44 19.38 8.19 9.50
C ASN A 44 18.96 6.73 9.66
N ASP A 45 18.86 6.24 10.90
CA ASP A 45 18.38 4.89 11.18
C ASP A 45 16.89 4.77 10.83
N VAL A 46 16.08 5.78 11.16
CA VAL A 46 14.66 5.86 10.77
C VAL A 46 14.48 5.81 9.25
N VAL A 47 15.26 6.61 8.50
CA VAL A 47 15.20 6.61 7.03
C VAL A 47 15.64 5.26 6.47
N THR A 48 16.68 4.65 7.05
CA THR A 48 17.17 3.35 6.62
C THR A 48 16.15 2.24 6.88
N ASP A 49 15.48 2.27 8.04
CA ASP A 49 14.43 1.32 8.38
C ASP A 49 13.20 1.52 7.50
N ALA A 50 12.72 2.76 7.33
CA ALA A 50 11.63 3.08 6.41
C ALA A 50 11.92 2.61 4.99
N GLY A 51 13.16 2.80 4.51
CA GLY A 51 13.60 2.28 3.21
C GLY A 51 13.60 0.75 3.13
N ARG A 52 13.96 0.06 4.21
CA ARG A 52 13.88 -1.40 4.30
C ARG A 52 12.42 -1.88 4.28
N GLN A 53 11.55 -1.24 5.06
CA GLN A 53 10.12 -1.53 5.10
C GLN A 53 9.46 -1.33 3.73
N ALA A 54 9.76 -0.24 3.04
CA ALA A 54 9.25 0.04 1.70
C ALA A 54 9.65 -1.05 0.68
N ARG A 55 10.90 -1.52 0.72
CA ARG A 55 11.35 -2.63 -0.14
C ARG A 55 10.65 -3.94 0.18
N GLN A 56 10.43 -4.23 1.47
CA GLN A 56 9.69 -5.42 1.89
C GLN A 56 8.25 -5.37 1.37
N LEU A 57 7.56 -4.24 1.56
CA LEU A 57 6.20 -4.03 1.09
C LEU A 57 6.10 -4.17 -0.44
N ALA A 58 7.01 -3.55 -1.19
CA ALA A 58 7.08 -3.68 -2.65
C ALA A 58 7.30 -5.14 -3.10
N SER A 59 8.18 -5.86 -2.42
CA SER A 59 8.45 -7.28 -2.71
C SER A 59 7.22 -8.15 -2.46
N VAL A 60 6.48 -7.86 -1.39
CA VAL A 60 5.23 -8.56 -1.04
C VAL A 60 4.16 -8.28 -2.07
N MET A 61 3.94 -7.03 -2.45
CA MET A 61 2.96 -6.66 -3.48
C MET A 61 3.27 -7.31 -4.82
N ALA A 62 4.52 -7.28 -5.27
CA ALA A 62 4.94 -7.94 -6.50
C ALA A 62 4.76 -9.47 -6.45
N ALA A 63 5.05 -10.09 -5.31
CA ALA A 63 4.82 -11.53 -5.12
C ALA A 63 3.33 -11.88 -5.17
N THR A 64 2.47 -11.08 -4.53
CA THR A 64 1.02 -11.24 -4.56
C THR A 64 0.46 -11.04 -5.96
N GLU A 65 0.92 -10.03 -6.68
CA GLU A 65 0.51 -9.77 -8.08
C GLU A 65 0.88 -10.94 -8.98
N PHE A 66 2.13 -11.42 -8.88
CA PHE A 66 2.60 -12.58 -9.62
C PHE A 66 1.76 -13.82 -9.32
N PHE A 67 1.45 -14.06 -8.04
CA PHE A 67 0.63 -15.21 -7.63
C PHE A 67 -0.79 -15.14 -8.21
N ILE A 68 -1.48 -14.00 -8.07
CA ILE A 68 -2.85 -13.82 -8.58
C ILE A 68 -2.89 -13.98 -10.10
N LYS A 69 -1.96 -13.33 -10.83
CA LYS A 69 -1.86 -13.47 -12.30
C LYS A 69 -1.66 -14.92 -12.72
N GLN A 70 -0.80 -15.66 -12.01
CA GLN A 70 -0.55 -17.04 -12.33
C GLN A 70 -1.76 -17.93 -12.05
N MET A 71 -2.49 -17.68 -10.95
CA MET A 71 -3.75 -18.36 -10.62
C MET A 71 -4.80 -18.15 -11.71
N LEU A 72 -5.04 -16.90 -12.10
CA LEU A 72 -5.97 -16.56 -13.19
C LEU A 72 -5.61 -17.25 -14.50
N CYS A 73 -4.34 -17.21 -14.91
CA CYS A 73 -3.87 -17.86 -16.13
C CYS A 73 -4.12 -19.37 -16.11
N CYS A 74 -3.90 -20.02 -14.97
CA CYS A 74 -4.17 -21.45 -14.84
C CYS A 74 -5.67 -21.79 -14.85
N CYS A 75 -6.53 -20.90 -14.35
CA CYS A 75 -7.99 -21.05 -14.43
C CYS A 75 -8.46 -20.94 -15.89
N GLU A 76 -8.00 -19.93 -16.63
CA GLU A 76 -8.33 -19.74 -18.05
C GLU A 76 -7.91 -20.93 -18.92
N ASN A 77 -6.73 -21.49 -18.66
CA ASN A 77 -6.19 -22.60 -19.43
C ASN A 77 -6.68 -24.00 -18.96
N SER A 78 -7.63 -24.05 -18.01
CA SER A 78 -8.16 -25.31 -17.43
C SER A 78 -7.06 -26.25 -16.89
N TRP A 79 -5.92 -25.70 -16.47
CA TRP A 79 -4.79 -26.49 -15.96
C TRP A 79 -5.08 -27.06 -14.58
N VAL A 80 -6.02 -26.44 -13.87
CA VAL A 80 -6.58 -26.88 -12.61
C VAL A 80 -8.08 -26.68 -12.75
N SER A 81 -8.92 -27.67 -12.39
CA SER A 81 -10.36 -27.47 -12.35
C SER A 81 -10.68 -26.43 -11.28
N PRO A 82 -10.99 -25.17 -11.65
CA PRO A 82 -11.36 -24.18 -10.67
C PRO A 82 -12.77 -24.55 -10.22
N LYS A 83 -13.07 -24.39 -8.93
CA LYS A 83 -14.49 -24.18 -8.60
C LYS A 83 -14.86 -22.84 -9.21
N VAL A 84 -16.07 -22.69 -9.75
CA VAL A 84 -16.53 -21.42 -10.36
C VAL A 84 -16.38 -20.24 -9.38
N ASP A 85 -16.43 -20.51 -8.07
CA ASP A 85 -16.16 -19.55 -6.99
C ASP A 85 -14.70 -19.04 -6.95
N ASP A 86 -13.73 -19.81 -7.45
CA ASP A 86 -12.31 -19.46 -7.40
C ASP A 86 -11.97 -18.32 -8.39
N GLU A 87 -12.58 -18.28 -9.57
CA GLU A 87 -12.28 -17.25 -10.58
C GLU A 87 -12.83 -15.87 -10.18
N LYS A 88 -14.08 -15.82 -9.70
CA LYS A 88 -14.70 -14.57 -9.21
C LYS A 88 -13.90 -14.01 -8.03
N LYS A 89 -13.48 -14.88 -7.11
CA LYS A 89 -12.64 -14.51 -5.95
C LYS A 89 -11.26 -14.01 -6.38
N LEU A 90 -10.63 -14.64 -7.37
CA LEU A 90 -9.34 -14.19 -7.91
C LEU A 90 -9.45 -12.80 -8.56
N LYS A 91 -10.53 -12.52 -9.29
CA LYS A 91 -10.80 -11.19 -9.86
C LYS A 91 -11.04 -10.14 -8.76
N GLN A 92 -11.72 -10.50 -7.67
CA GLN A 92 -11.88 -9.63 -6.50
C GLN A 92 -10.54 -9.33 -5.82
N TRP A 93 -9.68 -10.34 -5.65
CA TRP A 93 -8.33 -10.16 -5.11
C TRP A 93 -7.47 -9.28 -6.01
N GLN A 94 -7.57 -9.45 -7.33
CA GLN A 94 -6.88 -8.61 -8.31
C GLN A 94 -7.32 -7.15 -8.19
N GLY A 95 -8.64 -6.89 -8.09
CA GLY A 95 -9.16 -5.53 -7.87
C GLY A 95 -8.70 -4.93 -6.54
N SER A 96 -8.74 -5.73 -5.47
CA SER A 96 -8.27 -5.29 -4.14
C SER A 96 -6.78 -4.95 -4.15
N LEU A 97 -5.96 -5.75 -4.84
CA LEU A 97 -4.54 -5.47 -5.00
C LEU A 97 -4.29 -4.21 -5.85
N ALA A 98 -5.09 -3.97 -6.89
CA ALA A 98 -4.98 -2.77 -7.71
C ALA A 98 -5.25 -1.49 -6.89
N VAL A 99 -6.26 -1.52 -6.01
CA VAL A 99 -6.52 -0.43 -5.06
C VAL A 99 -5.36 -0.24 -4.09
N LEU A 100 -4.80 -1.31 -3.53
CA LEU A 100 -3.63 -1.22 -2.67
C LEU A 100 -2.43 -0.60 -3.41
N LEU A 101 -2.14 -1.05 -4.64
CA LEU A 101 -1.05 -0.51 -5.45
C LEU A 101 -1.21 0.98 -5.75
N SER A 102 -2.43 1.45 -6.08
CA SER A 102 -2.66 2.87 -6.35
C SER A 102 -2.53 3.74 -5.10
N LEU A 103 -2.95 3.22 -3.94
CA LEU A 103 -2.80 3.89 -2.65
C LEU A 103 -1.34 4.05 -2.24
N TYR A 104 -0.55 2.97 -2.33
CA TYR A 104 0.88 3.04 -1.99
C TYR A 104 1.73 3.78 -3.03
N ALA A 105 1.24 3.92 -4.27
CA ALA A 105 1.87 4.78 -5.26
C ALA A 105 1.63 6.28 -5.00
N SER A 106 0.49 6.63 -4.40
CA SER A 106 0.10 8.02 -4.13
C SER A 106 0.44 8.49 -2.71
N SER A 107 0.62 7.58 -1.76
CA SER A 107 0.93 7.89 -0.36
C SER A 107 1.86 6.84 0.27
N SER A 108 2.84 7.30 1.05
CA SER A 108 3.67 6.41 1.88
C SER A 108 2.93 5.86 3.09
N VAL A 109 1.90 6.58 3.57
CA VAL A 109 1.01 6.15 4.67
C VAL A 109 -0.43 6.31 4.17
N PRO A 110 -1.02 5.26 3.58
CA PRO A 110 -2.40 5.32 3.12
C PRO A 110 -3.35 5.21 4.31
N THR A 111 -4.25 6.18 4.42
CA THR A 111 -5.26 6.27 5.48
C THR A 111 -6.52 5.49 5.10
N ARG A 112 -7.33 5.12 6.10
CA ARG A 112 -8.65 4.49 5.89
C ARG A 112 -9.54 5.35 5.01
N VAL A 113 -9.55 6.67 5.20
CA VAL A 113 -10.35 7.59 4.38
C VAL A 113 -9.95 7.50 2.90
N ARG A 114 -8.64 7.43 2.61
CA ARG A 114 -8.14 7.27 1.24
C ARG A 114 -8.51 5.90 0.67
N TRP A 115 -8.40 4.84 1.47
CA TRP A 115 -8.85 3.51 1.08
C TRP A 115 -10.32 3.52 0.64
N GLU A 116 -11.22 4.03 1.47
CA GLU A 116 -12.65 4.06 1.18
C GLU A 116 -12.98 4.89 -0.07
N ALA A 117 -12.27 6.01 -0.28
CA ALA A 117 -12.40 6.83 -1.48
C ALA A 117 -11.96 6.06 -2.75
N THR A 118 -10.78 5.43 -2.72
CA THR A 118 -10.23 4.68 -3.85
C THR A 118 -11.05 3.43 -4.18
N VAL A 119 -11.56 2.71 -3.17
CA VAL A 119 -12.47 1.58 -3.37
C VAL A 119 -13.76 2.03 -4.06
N ARG A 120 -14.33 3.17 -3.64
CA ARG A 120 -15.57 3.72 -4.24
C ARG A 120 -15.36 4.12 -5.70
N GLU A 121 -14.24 4.76 -6.01
CA GLU A 121 -13.86 5.12 -7.38
C GLU A 121 -13.65 3.87 -8.25
N HIS A 122 -12.98 2.85 -7.72
CA HIS A 122 -12.76 1.58 -8.42
C HIS A 122 -14.07 0.81 -8.66
N ASN A 123 -14.99 0.80 -7.70
CA ASN A 123 -16.31 0.16 -7.84
C ASN A 123 -17.24 0.90 -8.80
N SER A 124 -17.04 2.21 -8.96
CA SER A 124 -17.81 3.00 -9.93
C SER A 124 -17.34 2.79 -11.37
N SER A 125 -16.12 2.28 -11.56
CA SER A 125 -15.47 2.10 -12.86
C SER A 125 -15.35 0.63 -13.30
N SER A 126 -15.48 -0.32 -12.38
CA SER A 126 -15.32 -1.76 -12.65
C SER A 126 -16.64 -2.53 -12.53
N ASP A 127 -16.94 -3.37 -13.51
CA ASP A 127 -18.08 -4.30 -13.53
C ASP A 127 -17.90 -5.47 -12.54
N ALA A 128 -16.68 -5.64 -12.01
CA ALA A 128 -16.37 -6.53 -10.91
C ALA A 128 -16.43 -5.74 -9.60
N GLY A 129 -17.63 -5.61 -9.03
CA GLY A 129 -17.80 -4.97 -7.72
C GLY A 129 -16.83 -5.57 -6.70
N ILE A 130 -15.91 -4.76 -6.18
CA ILE A 130 -15.18 -5.08 -4.96
C ILE A 130 -16.20 -4.89 -3.85
N GLU A 131 -17.04 -5.90 -3.61
CA GLU A 131 -17.75 -5.93 -2.34
C GLU A 131 -16.69 -6.02 -1.25
N PRO A 132 -16.74 -5.14 -0.23
CA PRO A 132 -15.98 -5.32 1.00
C PRO A 132 -16.61 -6.49 1.79
N ASN A 133 -16.79 -7.65 1.16
CA ASN A 133 -17.18 -8.88 1.82
C ASN A 133 -15.90 -9.55 2.35
N LEU A 134 -15.31 -8.89 3.34
CA LEU A 134 -14.48 -9.54 4.33
C LEU A 134 -15.42 -9.93 5.45
N ASP A 135 -15.85 -11.19 5.49
CA ASP A 135 -16.69 -11.77 6.54
C ASP A 135 -16.06 -11.47 7.92
N PHE A 136 -16.53 -10.41 8.57
CA PHE A 136 -16.17 -10.02 9.93
C PHE A 136 -16.91 -10.91 10.93
N ASN A 137 -16.61 -12.20 10.94
CA ASN A 137 -17.03 -13.06 12.04
C ASN A 137 -16.01 -12.99 13.17
N GLY A 138 -16.21 -12.00 14.03
CA GLY A 138 -15.91 -12.14 15.46
C GLY A 138 -14.52 -11.75 15.92
N ALA A 139 -14.21 -10.45 15.92
CA ALA A 139 -13.34 -9.86 16.92
C ALA A 139 -13.63 -8.37 17.04
N ASN A 140 -14.63 -8.03 17.85
CA ASN A 140 -14.74 -6.84 18.71
C ASN A 140 -13.71 -5.72 18.45
N ILE A 141 -13.78 -5.04 17.30
CA ILE A 141 -13.09 -3.76 17.11
C ILE A 141 -14.04 -2.74 17.71
N LYS A 142 -13.77 -2.34 18.95
CA LYS A 142 -14.29 -1.08 19.44
C LYS A 142 -13.92 -0.03 18.41
N GLU A 143 -14.90 0.74 17.96
CA GLU A 143 -14.69 2.00 17.26
C GLU A 143 -14.04 2.97 18.26
N ASP A 144 -12.79 2.69 18.63
CA ASP A 144 -11.96 3.68 19.26
C ASP A 144 -11.58 4.63 18.11
N GLU A 145 -11.88 5.92 18.28
CA GLU A 145 -11.55 7.03 17.37
C GLU A 145 -10.02 7.24 17.32
N ASP A 146 -9.26 6.16 17.24
CA ASP A 146 -7.80 6.15 17.25
C ASP A 146 -7.29 6.73 15.93
N GLU A 147 -6.27 7.57 16.05
CA GLU A 147 -5.56 8.23 14.97
C GLU A 147 -5.29 7.24 13.82
N ASP A 148 -5.77 7.58 12.61
CA ASP A 148 -5.58 6.79 11.38
C ASP A 148 -4.10 6.80 10.96
N ASP A 149 -3.31 6.00 11.67
CA ASP A 149 -1.87 5.80 11.52
C ASP A 149 -1.50 4.96 10.29
N GLY A 150 -2.49 4.56 9.49
CA GLY A 150 -2.35 3.69 8.33
C GLY A 150 -2.35 2.18 8.64
N SER A 151 -2.46 1.78 9.91
CA SER A 151 -2.56 0.37 10.32
C SER A 151 -3.75 -0.34 9.69
N PHE A 152 -4.86 0.37 9.46
CA PHE A 152 -6.02 -0.16 8.77
C PHE A 152 -5.68 -0.70 7.38
N VAL A 153 -4.97 0.06 6.56
CA VAL A 153 -4.64 -0.35 5.18
C VAL A 153 -3.61 -1.48 5.19
N GLU A 154 -2.67 -1.47 6.14
CA GLU A 154 -1.75 -2.60 6.32
C GLU A 154 -2.50 -3.89 6.71
N ASN A 155 -3.53 -3.79 7.55
CA ASN A 155 -4.37 -4.93 7.92
C ASN A 155 -5.17 -5.46 6.72
N GLN A 156 -5.68 -4.58 5.85
CA GLN A 156 -6.32 -4.99 4.59
C GLN A 156 -5.35 -5.74 3.67
N LEU A 157 -4.11 -5.26 3.56
CA LEU A 157 -3.06 -5.95 2.80
C LEU A 157 -2.73 -7.32 3.41
N LYS A 158 -2.57 -7.41 4.73
CA LYS A 158 -2.31 -8.70 5.44
C LYS A 158 -3.44 -9.70 5.21
N GLU A 159 -4.68 -9.25 5.26
CA GLU A 159 -5.85 -10.11 5.06
C GLU A 159 -5.89 -10.67 3.63
N LEU A 160 -5.73 -9.81 2.61
CA LEU A 160 -5.63 -10.25 1.22
C LEU A 160 -4.52 -11.30 1.02
N ILE A 161 -3.34 -11.06 1.60
CA ILE A 161 -2.21 -11.97 1.48
C ILE A 161 -2.48 -13.27 2.25
N SER A 162 -3.10 -13.21 3.42
CA SER A 162 -3.50 -14.39 4.21
C SER A 162 -4.40 -15.31 3.38
N GLN A 163 -5.39 -14.74 2.70
CA GLN A 163 -6.27 -15.47 1.80
C GLN A 163 -5.53 -16.07 0.60
N CYS A 164 -4.61 -15.32 -0.01
CA CYS A 164 -3.74 -15.81 -1.09
C CYS A 164 -2.86 -16.98 -0.62
N VAL A 165 -2.25 -16.88 0.56
CA VAL A 165 -1.42 -17.93 1.16
C VAL A 165 -2.27 -19.16 1.47
N ALA A 166 -3.49 -19.00 1.99
CA ALA A 166 -4.40 -20.12 2.23
C ALA A 166 -4.75 -20.86 0.92
N ALA A 167 -5.08 -20.14 -0.14
CA ALA A 167 -5.32 -20.74 -1.47
C ALA A 167 -4.06 -21.42 -2.03
N SER A 168 -2.87 -20.83 -1.84
CA SER A 168 -1.63 -21.43 -2.31
C SER A 168 -1.37 -22.82 -1.71
N ARG A 169 -1.78 -23.08 -0.47
CA ARG A 169 -1.63 -24.39 0.18
C ARG A 169 -2.46 -25.48 -0.50
N VAL A 170 -3.68 -25.13 -0.92
CA VAL A 170 -4.55 -26.03 -1.68
C VAL A 170 -3.95 -26.29 -3.05
N TRP A 171 -3.42 -25.23 -3.67
CA TRP A 171 -2.94 -25.28 -5.04
C TRP A 171 -1.59 -25.98 -5.21
N CYS A 172 -0.64 -25.76 -4.28
CA CYS A 172 0.63 -26.46 -4.29
C CYS A 172 0.46 -27.98 -4.18
N ARG A 173 -0.54 -28.47 -3.45
CA ARG A 173 -0.86 -29.92 -3.39
C ARG A 173 -1.29 -30.47 -4.75
N GLN A 174 -2.04 -29.70 -5.53
CA GLN A 174 -2.47 -30.09 -6.88
C GLN A 174 -1.32 -30.01 -7.88
N LEU A 175 -0.45 -29.00 -7.76
CA LEU A 175 0.68 -28.78 -8.67
C LEU A 175 1.81 -29.81 -8.49
N GLN A 176 2.03 -30.31 -7.26
CA GLN A 176 3.05 -31.34 -6.97
C GLN A 176 2.86 -32.63 -7.79
N ASN A 177 1.62 -32.93 -8.19
CA ASN A 177 1.31 -34.10 -9.01
C ASN A 177 1.71 -33.93 -10.49
N ARG A 178 2.05 -32.71 -10.95
CA ARG A 178 2.37 -32.39 -12.35
C ARG A 178 3.87 -32.19 -12.64
N GLY A 179 4.75 -32.38 -11.65
CA GLY A 179 6.21 -32.32 -11.83
C GLY A 179 6.85 -30.97 -11.48
N LYS A 180 8.20 -30.96 -11.39
CA LYS A 180 8.99 -29.77 -11.02
C LYS A 180 9.20 -28.86 -12.25
N SER A 181 8.41 -27.81 -12.36
CA SER A 181 8.62 -26.72 -13.33
C SER A 181 9.30 -25.52 -12.66
N GLU A 182 10.12 -24.77 -13.41
CA GLU A 182 10.72 -23.49 -12.99
C GLU A 182 9.66 -22.52 -12.44
N LEU A 183 8.47 -22.54 -13.05
CA LEU A 183 7.32 -21.76 -12.61
C LEU A 183 6.86 -22.14 -11.19
N ALA A 184 6.89 -23.43 -10.85
CA ALA A 184 6.52 -23.92 -9.53
C ALA A 184 7.52 -23.46 -8.46
N GLU A 185 8.79 -23.25 -8.82
CA GLU A 185 9.80 -22.69 -7.91
C GLU A 185 9.59 -21.20 -7.69
N LYS A 186 9.32 -20.45 -8.75
CA LYS A 186 8.97 -19.02 -8.68
C LYS A 186 7.73 -18.81 -7.82
N LEU A 187 6.70 -19.63 -8.00
CA LEU A 187 5.48 -19.57 -7.19
C LEU A 187 5.72 -19.91 -5.73
N ARG A 188 6.54 -20.93 -5.43
CA ARG A 188 6.96 -21.23 -4.05
C ARG A 188 7.71 -20.08 -3.40
N ARG A 189 8.60 -19.39 -4.12
CA ARG A 189 9.30 -18.20 -3.61
C ARG A 189 8.33 -17.05 -3.34
N ALA A 190 7.41 -16.77 -4.26
CA ALA A 190 6.38 -15.73 -4.05
C ALA A 190 5.52 -16.02 -2.81
N VAL A 191 5.06 -17.27 -2.66
CA VAL A 191 4.31 -17.71 -1.47
C VAL A 191 5.14 -17.59 -0.20
N SER A 192 6.44 -17.88 -0.25
CA SER A 192 7.32 -17.70 0.91
C SER A 192 7.44 -16.24 1.34
N VAL A 193 7.55 -15.30 0.39
CA VAL A 193 7.60 -13.86 0.67
C VAL A 193 6.29 -13.39 1.28
N MET A 194 5.16 -13.79 0.69
CA MET A 194 3.82 -13.51 1.22
C MET A 194 3.62 -14.06 2.64
N ASN A 195 4.01 -15.31 2.88
CA ASN A 195 3.86 -15.95 4.18
C ASN A 195 4.74 -15.27 5.25
N ALA A 196 5.97 -14.87 4.91
CA ALA A 196 6.85 -14.14 5.84
C ALA A 196 6.30 -12.77 6.26
N PHE A 197 5.41 -12.17 5.45
CA PHE A 197 4.75 -10.91 5.78
C PHE A 197 3.54 -11.08 6.71
N VAL A 198 2.77 -12.17 6.52
CA VAL A 198 1.54 -12.43 7.29
C VAL A 198 1.82 -13.13 8.62
N VAL A 199 2.88 -13.94 8.69
CA VAL A 199 3.28 -14.58 9.95
C VAL A 199 3.55 -13.48 10.99
N PRO A 200 2.89 -13.52 12.17
CA PRO A 200 3.14 -12.53 13.20
C PRO A 200 4.64 -12.54 13.50
N LYS A 201 5.26 -11.36 13.50
CA LYS A 201 6.62 -11.20 14.01
C LYS A 201 6.55 -11.59 15.48
N THR A 202 6.81 -12.86 15.80
CA THR A 202 7.16 -13.27 17.16
C THR A 202 8.51 -12.65 17.42
N LEU A 203 8.50 -11.37 17.75
CA LEU A 203 9.53 -10.80 18.59
C LEU A 203 9.39 -11.56 19.90
N GLU A 204 10.24 -12.56 20.07
CA GLU A 204 10.75 -12.92 21.39
C GLU A 204 11.43 -11.64 21.91
N TRP A 205 10.81 -11.02 22.93
CA TRP A 205 11.45 -10.03 23.79
C TRP A 205 11.96 -10.79 25.01
#